data_AF-A0A4R6H1Z4-F1
#
_entry.id   AF-A0A4R6H1Z4-F1
#
_cell.length_a   1.000
_cell.length_b   1.000
_cell.length_c   1.000
_cell.angle_alpha   90.00
_cell.angle_beta   90.00
_cell.angle_gamma   90.00
#
_symmetry.space_group_name_H-M   'P 1'
#
loop_
_entity.id
_entity.type
_entity.pdbx_description
1 polymer ?
#
loop_
_entity_poly.entity_id
_entity_poly.type
_entity_poly.pdbx_seq_one_letter_code
_entity_poly.pdbx_strand_id
1 'polypeptide(L)'
;MKYFLLFLFLVVLSCNSKQYMKAGTISLMLYVYNDPDDNLFDSYEIPVSDLYFYWDRFIEKVPDMPGFVLISNDTYSVVRDLSNLDDVVSNGSLINKSFGAAFVDTVFPNYTNRIDLTDTVINGLSYKRVRIITEEDYSIFYINETDTILPYSLSKQFDIDYEGILSRIDSYNYHSGKFYSLRMSFKTELPETIYETFKSY
;
A
#
# COMPACT_ATOMS: atom_id res chain seq x y z
N MET A 1 4.80 53.28 3.13
CA MET A 1 4.20 52.37 2.12
C MET A 1 5.23 51.56 1.30
N LYS A 2 6.47 51.35 1.77
CA LYS A 2 7.50 50.56 1.06
C LYS A 2 7.84 49.21 1.71
N TYR A 3 7.50 49.03 2.99
CA TYR A 3 7.81 47.82 3.74
C TYR A 3 6.67 46.79 3.78
N PHE A 4 5.47 47.16 3.32
CA PHE A 4 4.31 46.26 3.31
C PHE A 4 4.41 45.21 2.18
N LEU A 5 5.12 45.52 1.09
CA LEU A 5 5.32 44.58 -0.03
C LEU A 5 6.32 43.45 0.30
N LEU A 6 7.26 43.68 1.23
CA LEU A 6 8.29 42.69 1.56
C LEU A 6 7.72 41.54 2.43
N PHE A 7 6.67 41.82 3.20
CA PHE A 7 6.00 40.81 4.02
C PHE A 7 5.11 39.88 3.19
N LEU A 8 4.57 40.34 2.06
CA LEU A 8 3.74 39.53 1.17
C LEU A 8 4.56 38.46 0.41
N PHE A 9 5.86 38.66 0.22
CA PHE A 9 6.74 37.73 -0.50
C PHE A 9 7.23 36.54 0.36
N LEU A 10 7.11 36.61 1.68
CA LEU A 10 7.51 35.53 2.58
C LEU A 10 6.39 34.49 2.81
N VAL A 11 5.13 34.82 2.49
CA VAL A 11 3.98 33.91 2.67
C VAL A 11 3.84 32.90 1.52
N VAL A 12 4.52 33.12 0.39
CA VAL A 12 4.48 32.23 -0.80
C VAL A 12 5.53 31.12 -0.79
N LEU A 13 6.35 31.00 0.27
CA LEU A 13 7.26 29.87 0.47
C LEU A 13 6.62 28.76 1.32
N SER A 14 5.33 28.47 1.11
CA SER A 14 4.73 27.23 1.64
C SER A 14 5.34 26.06 0.87
N CYS A 15 6.40 25.51 1.43
CA CYS A 15 7.09 24.36 0.89
C CYS A 15 6.22 23.11 1.11
N ASN A 16 5.37 22.75 0.14
CA ASN A 16 4.74 21.42 0.07
C ASN A 16 5.80 20.39 -0.38
N SER A 17 6.85 20.19 0.43
CA SER A 17 7.86 19.19 0.10
C SER A 17 7.34 17.81 0.48
N LYS A 18 6.99 17.02 -0.54
CA LYS A 18 6.70 15.59 -0.35
C LYS A 18 7.87 14.91 0.37
N GLN A 19 7.58 14.14 1.41
CA GLN A 19 8.56 13.48 2.25
C GLN A 19 8.66 12.00 1.87
N TYR A 20 9.79 11.61 1.27
CA TYR A 20 10.07 10.21 0.96
C TYR A 20 10.42 9.44 2.23
N MET A 21 9.68 8.37 2.51
CA MET A 21 10.04 7.44 3.58
C MET A 21 11.23 6.59 3.16
N LYS A 22 12.25 6.58 4.00
CA LYS A 22 13.47 5.80 3.76
C LYS A 22 13.40 4.41 4.37
N ALA A 23 12.59 4.22 5.40
CA ALA A 23 12.53 2.96 6.12
C ALA A 23 11.17 2.80 6.81
N GLY A 24 10.75 1.56 6.98
CA GLY A 24 9.58 1.21 7.76
C GLY A 24 8.96 -0.12 7.34
N THR A 25 7.77 -0.35 7.86
CA THR A 25 6.99 -1.58 7.63
C THR A 25 5.65 -1.21 7.01
N ILE A 26 5.28 -1.90 5.94
CA ILE A 26 3.95 -1.85 5.32
C ILE A 26 3.29 -3.20 5.52
N SER A 27 2.12 -3.22 6.16
CA SER A 27 1.36 -4.46 6.38
C SER A 27 0.08 -4.44 5.56
N LEU A 28 -0.16 -5.52 4.82
CA LEU A 28 -1.35 -5.76 4.01
C LEU A 28 -2.25 -6.78 4.69
N MET A 29 -3.50 -6.40 4.94
CA MET A 29 -4.52 -7.24 5.56
C MET A 29 -5.77 -7.24 4.69
N LEU A 30 -6.29 -8.44 4.40
CA LEU A 30 -7.57 -8.61 3.72
C LEU A 30 -8.63 -9.01 4.74
N TYR A 31 -9.73 -8.27 4.77
CA TYR A 31 -10.91 -8.62 5.54
C TYR A 31 -11.97 -9.16 4.60
N VAL A 32 -12.53 -10.32 4.90
CA VAL A 32 -13.59 -10.97 4.12
C VAL A 32 -14.83 -11.08 4.96
N TYR A 33 -15.93 -10.49 4.51
CA TYR A 33 -17.23 -10.49 5.15
C TYR A 33 -18.19 -11.31 4.28
N ASN A 34 -18.68 -12.43 4.82
CA ASN A 34 -19.51 -13.38 4.05
C ASN A 34 -20.98 -12.95 3.96
N ASP A 35 -21.47 -12.25 4.98
CA ASP A 35 -22.85 -11.77 5.05
C ASP A 35 -22.87 -10.33 5.59
N PRO A 36 -22.44 -9.35 4.77
CA PRO A 36 -22.37 -7.96 5.19
C PRO A 36 -23.74 -7.34 5.47
N ASP A 37 -24.82 -7.96 4.97
CA ASP A 37 -26.19 -7.48 5.13
C ASP A 37 -26.79 -7.93 6.48
N ASP A 38 -26.51 -9.14 6.96
CA ASP A 38 -27.04 -9.65 8.23
C ASP A 38 -26.09 -9.47 9.42
N ASN A 39 -24.77 -9.65 9.25
CA ASN A 39 -23.83 -9.58 10.37
C ASN A 39 -22.38 -9.19 9.97
N LEU A 40 -22.07 -7.89 10.14
CA LEU A 40 -20.72 -7.34 9.95
C LEU A 40 -19.62 -7.98 10.82
N PHE A 41 -19.97 -8.78 11.84
CA PHE A 41 -19.00 -9.44 12.72
C PHE A 41 -18.56 -10.83 12.23
N ASP A 42 -19.19 -11.42 11.21
CA ASP A 42 -18.66 -12.63 10.54
C ASP A 42 -17.61 -12.25 9.50
N SER A 43 -16.48 -11.75 10.01
CA SER A 43 -15.34 -11.36 9.20
C SER A 43 -14.12 -12.24 9.48
N TYR A 44 -13.47 -12.69 8.40
CA TYR A 44 -12.17 -13.35 8.48
C TYR A 44 -11.07 -12.36 8.12
N GLU A 45 -10.05 -12.29 8.96
CA GLU A 45 -8.84 -11.51 8.70
C GLU A 45 -7.77 -12.42 8.10
N ILE A 46 -7.29 -12.05 6.92
CA ILE A 46 -6.27 -12.79 6.19
C ILE A 46 -5.06 -11.87 6.04
N PRO A 47 -3.98 -12.09 6.81
CA PRO A 47 -2.75 -11.35 6.57
C PRO A 47 -2.23 -11.73 5.18
N VAL A 48 -1.87 -10.73 4.38
CA VAL A 48 -1.40 -10.92 3.00
C VAL A 48 0.12 -10.88 2.97
N SER A 49 0.71 -9.80 3.48
CA SER A 49 2.16 -9.60 3.55
C SER A 49 2.54 -8.52 4.56
N ASP A 50 3.70 -8.71 5.18
CA ASP A 50 4.47 -7.63 5.80
C ASP A 50 5.68 -7.30 4.91
N LEU A 51 5.72 -6.09 4.39
CA LEU A 51 6.79 -5.53 3.58
C LEU A 51 7.64 -4.60 4.44
N TYR A 52 8.80 -5.08 4.86
CA TYR A 52 9.82 -4.21 5.45
C TYR A 52 10.61 -3.57 4.33
N PHE A 53 10.90 -2.27 4.42
CA PHE A 53 11.68 -1.59 3.39
C PHE A 53 12.79 -0.72 3.98
N TYR A 54 13.86 -0.61 3.20
CA TYR A 54 14.93 0.35 3.38
C TYR A 54 15.35 0.87 2.01
N TRP A 55 15.03 2.13 1.73
CA TRP A 55 15.01 2.75 0.40
C TRP A 55 14.09 1.99 -0.56
N ASP A 56 14.65 1.47 -1.65
CA ASP A 56 13.99 0.74 -2.74
C ASP A 56 14.07 -0.78 -2.57
N ARG A 57 14.66 -1.25 -1.47
CA ARG A 57 14.81 -2.67 -1.15
C ARG A 57 13.76 -3.10 -0.15
N PHE A 58 13.23 -4.30 -0.35
CA PHE A 58 12.26 -4.89 0.57
C PHE A 58 12.70 -6.26 1.07
N ILE A 59 12.28 -6.56 2.29
CA ILE A 59 12.19 -7.90 2.84
C ILE A 59 10.71 -8.14 3.11
N GLU A 60 10.14 -9.15 2.49
CA GLU A 60 8.73 -9.50 2.64
C GLU A 60 8.59 -10.76 3.48
N LYS A 61 7.70 -10.71 4.48
CA LYS A 61 7.17 -11.89 5.14
C LYS A 61 5.77 -12.18 4.61
N VAL A 62 5.64 -13.32 3.95
CA VAL A 62 4.34 -13.84 3.48
C VAL A 62 3.84 -14.87 4.50
N PRO A 63 2.61 -14.74 5.01
CA PRO A 63 2.01 -15.74 5.88
C PRO A 63 2.00 -17.12 5.22
N ASP A 64 2.19 -18.16 6.04
CA ASP A 64 2.24 -19.57 5.63
C ASP A 64 3.36 -19.97 4.65
N MET A 65 4.20 -19.02 4.22
CA MET A 65 5.41 -19.30 3.46
C MET A 65 6.63 -19.42 4.38
N PRO A 66 7.39 -20.52 4.33
CA PRO A 66 8.65 -20.62 5.05
C PRO A 66 9.66 -19.62 4.47
N GLY A 67 10.38 -18.93 5.36
CA GLY A 67 11.41 -17.96 4.97
C GLY A 67 10.89 -16.55 4.66
N PHE A 68 11.66 -15.84 3.84
CA PHE A 68 11.49 -14.42 3.50
C PHE A 68 11.73 -14.19 2.01
N VAL A 69 11.12 -13.13 1.48
CA VAL A 69 11.34 -12.69 0.09
C VAL A 69 12.19 -11.43 0.10
N LEU A 70 13.39 -11.50 -0.44
CA LEU A 70 14.22 -10.34 -0.71
C LEU A 70 13.79 -9.76 -2.06
N ILE A 71 13.44 -8.48 -2.09
CA ILE A 71 13.02 -7.78 -3.31
C ILE A 71 13.96 -6.59 -3.50
N SER A 72 14.48 -6.46 -4.71
CA SER A 72 15.30 -5.34 -5.12
C SER A 72 15.23 -5.23 -6.64
N ASN A 73 15.11 -3.99 -7.13
CA ASN A 73 14.87 -3.68 -8.53
C ASN A 73 13.66 -4.48 -9.05
N ASP A 74 13.81 -5.15 -10.20
CA ASP A 74 12.74 -5.91 -10.87
C ASP A 74 12.79 -7.41 -10.56
N THR A 75 13.42 -7.81 -9.45
CA THR A 75 13.63 -9.22 -9.09
C THR A 75 13.28 -9.53 -7.65
N TYR A 76 13.02 -10.80 -7.38
CA TYR A 76 12.87 -11.33 -6.03
C TYR A 76 13.70 -12.59 -5.83
N SER A 77 14.08 -12.85 -4.58
CA SER A 77 14.69 -14.10 -4.12
C SER A 77 14.03 -14.57 -2.82
N VAL A 78 13.58 -15.81 -2.79
CA VAL A 78 13.07 -16.45 -1.57
C VAL A 78 14.23 -17.12 -0.85
N VAL A 79 14.50 -16.69 0.37
CA VAL A 79 15.53 -17.25 1.25
C VAL A 79 14.89 -17.94 2.44
N ARG A 80 15.47 -19.05 2.92
CA ARG A 80 14.91 -19.79 4.06
C ARG A 80 14.99 -19.02 5.37
N ASP A 81 16.07 -18.27 5.55
CA ASP A 81 16.40 -17.57 6.77
C ASP A 81 17.22 -16.31 6.45
N LEU A 82 17.06 -15.24 7.23
CA LEU A 82 17.79 -13.99 7.03
C LEU A 82 19.25 -14.05 7.51
N SER A 83 19.60 -15.02 8.35
CA SER A 83 20.98 -15.27 8.79
C SER A 83 21.88 -15.86 7.71
N ASN A 84 21.29 -16.43 6.65
CA ASN A 84 22.02 -16.99 5.52
C ASN A 84 21.30 -16.68 4.19
N LEU A 85 21.59 -15.51 3.63
CA LEU A 85 20.96 -15.04 2.39
C LEU A 85 21.35 -15.85 1.14
N ASP A 86 22.41 -16.67 1.23
CA ASP A 86 22.85 -17.53 0.14
C ASP A 86 22.00 -18.82 0.02
N ASP A 87 21.21 -19.17 1.05
CA ASP A 87 20.26 -20.30 1.01
C ASP A 87 18.97 -19.92 0.27
N VAL A 88 19.14 -19.66 -1.03
CA VAL A 88 18.07 -19.27 -1.95
C VAL A 88 17.26 -20.50 -2.38
N VAL A 89 15.97 -20.49 -2.05
CA VAL A 89 15.00 -21.53 -2.45
C VAL A 89 14.52 -21.34 -3.88
N SER A 90 14.26 -20.08 -4.25
CA SER A 90 13.82 -19.70 -5.60
C SER A 90 14.11 -18.23 -5.85
N ASN A 91 14.21 -17.86 -7.12
CA ASN A 91 14.30 -16.47 -7.54
C ASN A 91 13.50 -16.28 -8.83
N GLY A 92 13.19 -15.02 -9.15
CA GLY A 92 12.42 -14.71 -10.34
C GLY A 92 12.28 -13.22 -10.59
N SER A 93 11.62 -12.90 -11.70
CA SER A 93 11.21 -11.54 -11.99
C SER A 93 10.03 -11.14 -11.11
N LEU A 94 10.07 -9.91 -10.59
CA LEU A 94 9.06 -9.37 -9.69
C LEU A 94 7.67 -9.31 -10.33
N ILE A 95 7.58 -9.05 -11.65
CA ILE A 95 6.29 -8.99 -12.37
C ILE A 95 5.58 -10.35 -12.44
N ASN A 96 6.33 -11.44 -12.31
CA ASN A 96 5.81 -12.81 -12.36
C ASN A 96 5.54 -13.37 -10.96
N LYS A 97 5.81 -12.61 -9.89
CA LYS A 97 5.58 -13.04 -8.51
C LYS A 97 4.08 -13.17 -8.25
N SER A 98 3.64 -14.40 -7.93
CA SER A 98 2.22 -14.76 -7.80
C SER A 98 1.78 -15.05 -6.35
N PHE A 99 2.53 -14.57 -5.36
CA PHE A 99 2.27 -14.80 -3.94
C PHE A 99 2.56 -13.53 -3.14
N GLY A 100 1.99 -13.39 -1.93
CA GLY A 100 2.13 -12.19 -1.10
C GLY A 100 1.66 -10.92 -1.80
N ALA A 101 2.38 -9.82 -1.62
CA ALA A 101 2.16 -8.56 -2.30
C ALA A 101 2.50 -8.71 -3.79
N ALA A 102 1.51 -8.45 -4.64
CA ALA A 102 1.69 -8.42 -6.08
C ALA A 102 2.30 -7.09 -6.52
N PHE A 103 3.14 -7.16 -7.56
CA PHE A 103 3.79 -6.01 -8.18
C PHE A 103 3.39 -6.01 -9.66
N VAL A 104 2.43 -5.16 -9.99
CA VAL A 104 1.85 -5.08 -11.33
C VAL A 104 2.12 -3.70 -11.92
N ASP A 105 2.57 -3.67 -13.17
CA ASP A 105 2.72 -2.45 -13.96
C ASP A 105 1.58 -2.33 -14.98
N THR A 106 0.35 -2.28 -14.45
CA THR A 106 -0.86 -2.21 -15.26
C THR A 106 -1.80 -1.14 -14.75
N VAL A 107 -2.47 -0.46 -15.68
CA VAL A 107 -3.56 0.47 -15.39
C VAL A 107 -4.69 -0.26 -14.66
N PHE A 108 -5.30 0.39 -13.66
CA PHE A 108 -6.41 -0.22 -12.94
C PHE A 108 -7.61 -0.45 -13.87
N PRO A 109 -8.25 -1.64 -13.87
CA PRO A 109 -9.39 -1.91 -14.75
C PRO A 109 -10.53 -0.90 -14.56
N ASN A 110 -11.14 -0.45 -15.66
CA ASN A 110 -12.27 0.50 -15.67
C ASN A 110 -12.00 1.86 -14.98
N TYR A 111 -10.73 2.22 -14.78
CA TYR A 111 -10.35 3.47 -14.10
C TYR A 111 -10.91 4.76 -14.76
N THR A 112 -11.18 4.73 -16.06
CA THR A 112 -11.81 5.85 -16.78
C THR A 112 -13.25 6.09 -16.34
N ASN A 113 -13.93 5.08 -15.80
CA ASN A 113 -15.33 5.15 -15.36
C ASN A 113 -15.47 5.53 -13.89
N ARG A 114 -14.37 5.95 -13.26
CA ARG A 114 -14.34 6.30 -11.85
C ARG A 114 -15.20 7.53 -11.56
N ILE A 115 -15.78 7.54 -10.37
CA ILE A 115 -16.60 8.66 -9.87
C ILE A 115 -16.03 9.08 -8.52
N ASP A 116 -15.63 10.35 -8.42
CA ASP A 116 -15.19 10.93 -7.15
C ASP A 116 -16.38 11.00 -6.18
N LEU A 117 -16.15 10.55 -4.96
CA LEU A 117 -17.09 10.63 -3.86
C LEU A 117 -16.65 11.73 -2.90
N THR A 118 -17.56 12.17 -2.05
CA THR A 118 -17.23 13.13 -0.98
C THR A 118 -16.15 12.56 -0.06
N ASP A 119 -15.20 13.42 0.30
CA ASP A 119 -14.13 13.09 1.24
C ASP A 119 -14.69 12.62 2.59
N THR A 120 -13.89 11.83 3.30
CA THR A 120 -14.28 11.28 4.60
C THR A 120 -13.10 11.24 5.56
N VAL A 121 -13.39 11.07 6.84
CA VAL A 121 -12.40 10.90 7.89
C VAL A 121 -12.64 9.56 8.57
N ILE A 122 -11.61 8.72 8.62
CA ILE A 122 -11.64 7.42 9.28
C ILE A 122 -10.46 7.35 10.24
N ASN A 123 -10.72 7.11 11.52
CA ASN A 123 -9.69 7.03 12.58
C ASN A 123 -8.74 8.25 12.61
N GLY A 124 -9.27 9.45 12.34
CA GLY A 124 -8.50 10.69 12.33
C GLY A 124 -7.67 10.93 11.07
N LEU A 125 -7.74 10.03 10.07
CA LEU A 125 -7.10 10.19 8.78
C LEU A 125 -8.12 10.67 7.73
N SER A 126 -7.74 11.68 6.95
CA SER A 126 -8.54 12.18 5.82
C SER A 126 -8.35 11.32 4.58
N TYR A 127 -9.45 11.11 3.86
CA TYR A 127 -9.50 10.29 2.67
C TYR A 127 -10.30 10.96 1.56
N LYS A 128 -9.66 11.09 0.40
CA LYS A 128 -10.38 11.17 -0.87
C LYS A 128 -10.93 9.79 -1.19
N ARG A 129 -12.11 9.76 -1.78
CA ARG A 129 -12.78 8.50 -2.14
C ARG A 129 -13.16 8.47 -3.60
N VAL A 130 -12.93 7.32 -4.20
CA VAL A 130 -13.24 7.09 -5.60
C VAL A 130 -14.05 5.82 -5.70
N ARG A 131 -15.08 5.84 -6.53
CA ARG A 131 -15.89 4.65 -6.82
C ARG A 131 -15.65 4.18 -8.23
N ILE A 132 -15.49 2.87 -8.40
CA ILE A 132 -15.52 2.20 -9.70
C ILE A 132 -16.53 1.06 -9.60
N ILE A 133 -17.45 0.99 -10.56
CA ILE A 133 -18.45 -0.08 -10.68
C ILE A 133 -18.14 -0.85 -11.95
N THR A 134 -18.12 -2.17 -11.84
CA THR A 134 -18.02 -3.11 -12.97
C THR A 134 -19.28 -3.97 -13.01
N GLU A 135 -19.37 -4.90 -13.96
CA GLU A 135 -20.45 -5.89 -13.97
C GLU A 135 -20.38 -6.85 -12.77
N GLU A 136 -19.18 -7.06 -12.23
CA GLU A 136 -18.91 -8.04 -11.16
C GLU A 136 -18.86 -7.39 -9.77
N ASP A 137 -18.38 -6.14 -9.67
CA ASP A 137 -18.02 -5.53 -8.40
C ASP A 137 -18.46 -4.07 -8.26
N TYR A 138 -18.80 -3.71 -7.03
CA TYR A 138 -18.86 -2.34 -6.53
C TYR A 138 -17.64 -2.05 -5.67
N SER A 139 -16.75 -1.15 -6.10
CA SER A 139 -15.51 -0.86 -5.38
C SER A 139 -15.36 0.60 -4.98
N ILE A 140 -14.92 0.84 -3.74
CA ILE A 140 -14.52 2.15 -3.21
C ILE A 140 -13.04 2.12 -2.84
N PHE A 141 -12.31 3.09 -3.36
CA PHE A 141 -10.89 3.31 -3.14
C PHE A 141 -10.72 4.49 -2.19
N TYR A 142 -9.93 4.30 -1.13
CA TYR A 142 -9.67 5.28 -0.09
C TYR A 142 -8.22 5.73 -0.20
N ILE A 143 -8.04 6.98 -0.64
CA ILE A 143 -6.73 7.58 -0.84
C ILE A 143 -6.47 8.50 0.35
N ASN A 144 -5.52 8.11 1.19
CA ASN A 144 -5.10 8.91 2.33
C ASN A 144 -4.38 10.17 1.84
N GLU A 145 -4.84 11.32 2.30
CA GLU A 145 -4.22 12.60 1.99
C GLU A 145 -2.99 12.80 2.90
N THR A 146 -1.80 12.70 2.32
CA THR A 146 -0.54 12.80 3.05
C THR A 146 0.59 13.27 2.12
N ASP A 147 1.52 14.04 2.68
CA ASP A 147 2.75 14.44 1.98
C ASP A 147 3.80 13.31 1.98
N THR A 148 3.51 12.20 2.65
CA THR A 148 4.40 11.04 2.73
C THR A 148 4.38 10.28 1.40
N ILE A 149 5.54 9.95 0.86
CA ILE A 149 5.68 9.03 -0.26
C ILE A 149 6.26 7.71 0.26
N LEU A 150 5.57 6.60 -0.02
CA LEU A 150 6.02 5.25 0.27
C LEU A 150 6.66 4.61 -0.98
N PRO A 151 7.63 3.69 -0.82
CA PRO A 151 8.23 2.98 -1.95
C PRO A 151 7.31 1.88 -2.52
N TYR A 152 6.23 1.54 -1.82
CA TYR A 152 5.19 0.61 -2.27
C TYR A 152 3.83 1.29 -2.25
N SER A 153 2.96 0.92 -3.19
CA SER A 153 1.61 1.42 -3.32
C SER A 153 0.68 0.31 -3.82
N LEU A 154 -0.57 0.33 -3.35
CA LEU A 154 -1.63 -0.52 -3.92
C LEU A 154 -1.96 -0.13 -5.37
N SER A 155 -1.76 1.14 -5.74
CA SER A 155 -1.82 1.61 -7.12
C SER A 155 -1.18 2.98 -7.28
N LYS A 156 -0.01 3.02 -7.93
CA LYS A 156 0.68 4.28 -8.26
C LYS A 156 -0.19 5.25 -9.06
N GLN A 157 -1.11 4.73 -9.87
CA GLN A 157 -2.04 5.54 -10.66
C GLN A 157 -2.94 6.40 -9.76
N PHE A 158 -3.54 5.82 -8.72
CA PHE A 158 -4.36 6.56 -7.77
C PHE A 158 -3.52 7.55 -6.96
N ASP A 159 -2.32 7.15 -6.53
CA ASP A 159 -1.45 8.01 -5.73
C ASP A 159 -1.05 9.30 -6.48
N ILE A 160 -0.76 9.16 -7.79
CA ILE A 160 -0.41 10.28 -8.66
C ILE A 160 -1.63 11.18 -8.89
N ASP A 161 -2.76 10.60 -9.30
CA ASP A 161 -3.92 11.37 -9.71
C ASP A 161 -4.61 12.11 -8.55
N TYR A 162 -4.55 11.54 -7.34
CA TYR A 162 -5.20 12.09 -6.16
C TYR A 162 -4.23 12.75 -5.17
N GLU A 163 -2.93 12.75 -5.47
CA GLU A 163 -1.85 13.29 -4.63
C GLU A 163 -1.88 12.75 -3.19
N GLY A 164 -1.96 11.42 -3.06
CA GLY A 164 -2.03 10.75 -1.76
C GLY A 164 -1.58 9.29 -1.85
N ILE A 165 -1.96 8.48 -0.88
CA ILE A 165 -1.65 7.05 -0.85
C ILE A 165 -2.93 6.23 -0.81
N LEU A 166 -3.17 5.41 -1.83
CA LEU A 166 -4.22 4.39 -1.80
C LEU A 166 -3.90 3.36 -0.71
N SER A 167 -4.61 3.44 0.41
CA SER A 167 -4.36 2.59 1.58
C SER A 167 -5.49 1.66 1.92
N ARG A 168 -6.66 1.79 1.27
CA ARG A 168 -7.76 0.86 1.45
C ARG A 168 -8.61 0.73 0.18
N ILE A 169 -8.99 -0.50 -0.12
CA ILE A 169 -9.91 -0.85 -1.20
C ILE A 169 -11.01 -1.70 -0.61
N ASP A 170 -12.22 -1.20 -0.69
CA ASP A 170 -13.43 -1.92 -0.30
C ASP A 170 -14.16 -2.37 -1.56
N SER A 171 -14.54 -3.64 -1.65
CA SER A 171 -15.19 -4.19 -2.82
C SER A 171 -16.32 -5.15 -2.43
N TYR A 172 -17.50 -4.94 -2.99
CA TYR A 172 -18.61 -5.88 -2.89
C TYR A 172 -18.76 -6.61 -4.23
N ASN A 173 -18.65 -7.93 -4.20
CA ASN A 173 -18.84 -8.77 -5.39
C ASN A 173 -20.30 -9.21 -5.50
N TYR A 174 -20.96 -8.81 -6.59
CA TYR A 174 -22.39 -9.06 -6.82
C TYR A 174 -22.71 -10.56 -6.96
N HIS A 175 -21.77 -11.36 -7.45
CA HIS A 175 -21.99 -12.78 -7.71
C HIS A 175 -21.83 -13.65 -6.47
N SER A 176 -20.79 -13.40 -5.66
CA SER A 176 -20.56 -14.16 -4.44
C SER A 176 -21.32 -13.58 -3.24
N GLY A 177 -21.86 -12.36 -3.34
CA GLY A 177 -22.49 -11.64 -2.23
C GLY A 177 -21.52 -11.27 -1.11
N LYS A 178 -20.21 -11.29 -1.39
CA LYS A 178 -19.16 -11.09 -0.39
C LYS A 178 -18.62 -9.68 -0.45
N PHE A 179 -18.26 -9.15 0.70
CA PHE A 179 -17.54 -7.90 0.81
C PHE A 179 -16.09 -8.14 1.24
N TYR A 180 -15.17 -7.47 0.56
CA TYR A 180 -13.74 -7.55 0.75
C TYR A 180 -13.20 -6.16 1.11
N SER A 181 -12.32 -6.08 2.09
CA SER A 181 -11.60 -4.85 2.43
C SER A 181 -10.11 -5.14 2.48
N LEU A 182 -9.37 -4.76 1.44
CA LEU A 182 -7.91 -4.77 1.47
C LEU A 182 -7.45 -3.48 2.16
N ARG A 183 -6.66 -3.62 3.22
CA ARG A 183 -6.15 -2.49 3.99
C ARG A 183 -4.63 -2.55 4.07
N MET A 184 -4.01 -1.43 3.75
CA MET A 184 -2.59 -1.17 3.91
C MET A 184 -2.38 -0.28 5.14
N SER A 185 -1.49 -0.71 6.01
CA SER A 185 -1.04 0.09 7.15
C SER A 185 0.46 0.31 7.09
N PHE A 186 0.93 1.43 7.62
CA PHE A 186 2.32 1.82 7.62
C PHE A 186 2.81 2.14 9.04
N LYS A 187 4.02 1.68 9.36
CA LYS A 187 4.76 2.02 10.57
C LYS A 187 6.18 2.43 10.20
N THR A 188 6.72 3.44 10.88
CA THR A 188 8.11 3.90 10.67
C THR A 188 9.15 2.97 11.29
N GLU A 189 8.71 1.99 12.08
CA GLU A 189 9.56 1.07 12.82
C GLU A 189 10.03 -0.11 11.94
N LEU A 190 11.27 -0.54 12.16
CA LEU A 190 11.84 -1.77 11.61
C LEU A 190 12.32 -2.66 12.77
N PRO A 191 12.03 -3.98 12.75
CA PRO A 191 12.66 -4.90 13.68
C PRO A 191 14.19 -4.90 13.52
N GLU A 192 14.93 -5.05 14.62
CA GLU A 192 16.40 -5.01 14.62
C GLU A 192 17.01 -6.04 13.66
N THR A 193 16.50 -7.27 13.66
CA THR A 193 16.96 -8.35 12.76
C THR A 193 16.81 -7.98 11.29
N ILE A 194 15.68 -7.36 10.92
CA ILE A 194 15.42 -6.87 9.57
C ILE A 194 16.37 -5.73 9.20
N TYR A 195 16.58 -4.78 10.12
CA TYR A 195 17.47 -3.65 9.89
C TYR A 195 18.92 -4.07 9.69
N GLU A 196 19.43 -5.01 10.52
CA GLU A 196 20.77 -5.55 10.34
C GLU A 196 20.90 -6.35 9.04
N THR A 197 19.84 -7.07 8.63
CA THR A 197 19.81 -7.74 7.33
C THR A 197 19.94 -6.76 6.18
N PHE A 198 19.29 -5.59 6.23
CA PHE A 198 19.44 -4.56 5.20
C PHE A 198 20.86 -3.98 5.07
N LYS A 199 21.71 -4.12 6.09
CA LYS A 199 23.12 -3.68 6.02
C LYS A 199 24.04 -4.72 5.38
N SER A 200 23.67 -6.00 5.44
CA SER A 200 24.42 -7.10 4.83
C SER A 200 23.93 -7.45 3.42
N TYR A 201 22.66 -7.17 3.16
CA TYR A 201 21.98 -7.20 1.86
C TYR A 201 22.36 -5.99 1.00
#